data_AF-A0A842XFL4-F1
#
_entry.id   AF-A0A842XFL4-F1
#
_cell.length_a   1.000
_cell.length_b   1.000
_cell.length_c   1.000
_cell.angle_alpha   90.00
_cell.angle_beta   90.00
_cell.angle_gamma   90.00
#
_symmetry.space_group_name_H-M   'P 1'
#
loop_
_entity.id
_entity.type
_entity.pdbx_description
1 polymer ?
#
loop_
_entity_poly.entity_id
_entity_poly.type
_entity_poly.pdbx_seq_one_letter_code
_entity_poly.pdbx_strand_id
1 'polypeptide(L)'
;MYLNRKKEDELWRKLRLLVTITDYGGIVSGTSVDKSILFEPFYGTLKTAPMIKECPLNLECKLVQTLDYGGSAEIFIGEIVEAYSEEQYLTNGLPDITKIKPIVFSMHDNTYWKIGEHLAPAFKIGKKFTVHRNKKTNKPEAALNEAARRTK
;
A
#
# COMPACT_ATOMS: atom_id res chain seq x y z
N MET A 1 -25.59 20.55 9.03
CA MET A 1 -25.07 20.33 7.66
C MET A 1 -23.94 21.30 7.26
N TYR A 2 -24.02 22.60 7.51
CA TYR A 2 -22.95 23.56 7.13
C TYR A 2 -21.60 23.37 7.87
N LEU A 3 -21.62 22.97 9.14
CA LEU A 3 -20.40 22.73 9.93
C LEU A 3 -19.61 21.50 9.45
N ASN A 4 -20.29 20.46 8.95
CA ASN A 4 -19.62 19.28 8.38
C ASN A 4 -18.91 19.60 7.07
N ARG A 5 -19.52 20.43 6.20
CA ARG A 5 -18.87 20.85 4.95
C ARG A 5 -17.58 21.62 5.19
N LYS A 6 -17.55 22.55 6.16
CA LYS A 6 -16.33 23.31 6.49
C LYS A 6 -15.18 22.44 7.00
N LYS A 7 -15.44 21.48 7.89
CA LYS A 7 -14.41 20.54 8.38
C LYS A 7 -13.91 19.61 7.26
N GLU A 8 -14.81 19.19 6.38
CA GLU A 8 -14.46 18.36 5.24
C GLU A 8 -13.58 19.13 4.25
N ASP A 9 -13.91 20.40 3.96
CA ASP A 9 -13.12 21.28 3.10
C ASP A 9 -11.70 21.52 3.65
N GLU A 10 -11.56 21.69 4.96
CA GLU A 10 -10.25 21.92 5.62
C GLU A 10 -9.34 20.69 5.56
N LEU A 11 -9.91 19.50 5.81
CA LEU A 11 -9.15 18.25 5.79
C LEU A 11 -8.71 17.88 4.36
N TRP A 12 -9.56 18.11 3.37
CA TRP A 12 -9.20 17.95 1.96
C TRP A 12 -8.19 19.00 1.50
N ARG A 13 -8.13 20.17 2.13
CA ARG A 13 -7.10 21.18 1.88
C ARG A 13 -5.71 20.68 2.27
N LYS A 14 -5.58 20.05 3.45
CA LYS A 14 -4.31 19.41 3.88
C LYS A 14 -3.89 18.33 2.89
N LEU A 15 -4.82 17.47 2.47
CA LEU A 15 -4.51 16.43 1.50
C LEU A 15 -4.08 17.00 0.13
N ARG A 16 -4.76 18.02 -0.37
CA ARG A 16 -4.38 18.70 -1.63
C ARG A 16 -2.97 19.28 -1.56
N LEU A 17 -2.60 19.91 -0.44
CA LEU A 17 -1.24 20.41 -0.25
C LEU A 17 -0.21 19.27 -0.27
N LEU A 18 -0.49 18.16 0.42
CA LEU A 18 0.39 16.99 0.40
C LEU A 18 0.52 16.40 -1.00
N VAL A 19 -0.56 16.34 -1.79
CA VAL A 19 -0.49 15.92 -3.21
C VAL A 19 0.41 16.85 -4.00
N THR A 20 0.26 18.17 -3.88
CA THR A 20 1.11 19.14 -4.59
C THR A 20 2.59 18.97 -4.26
N ILE A 21 2.94 18.84 -2.97
CA ILE A 21 4.35 18.71 -2.56
C ILE A 21 4.91 17.34 -2.96
N THR A 22 4.12 16.26 -2.83
CA THR A 22 4.49 14.91 -3.26
C THR A 22 4.78 14.88 -4.76
N ASP A 23 3.91 15.50 -5.57
CA ASP A 23 4.05 15.56 -7.02
C ASP A 23 5.29 16.38 -7.43
N TYR A 24 5.51 17.54 -6.79
CA TYR A 24 6.75 18.30 -6.99
C TYR A 24 8.00 17.47 -6.69
N GLY A 25 7.97 16.69 -5.59
CA GLY A 25 9.03 15.75 -5.24
C GLY A 25 9.27 14.65 -6.29
N GLY A 26 8.25 14.29 -7.08
CA GLY A 26 8.37 13.38 -8.22
C GLY A 26 8.85 14.04 -9.52
N ILE A 27 8.69 15.35 -9.67
CA ILE A 27 9.07 16.09 -10.89
C ILE A 27 10.56 16.50 -10.88
N VAL A 28 11.09 16.94 -9.75
CA VAL A 28 12.47 17.47 -9.66
C VAL A 28 13.46 16.40 -9.17
N SER A 29 14.73 16.51 -9.53
CA SER A 29 15.80 15.62 -8.99
C SER A 29 16.39 16.20 -7.71
N GLY A 30 16.68 15.32 -6.75
CA GLY A 30 17.38 15.68 -5.50
C GLY A 30 18.83 16.16 -5.73
N THR A 31 19.42 15.80 -6.87
CA THR A 31 20.76 16.29 -7.27
C THR A 31 20.75 17.79 -7.57
N SER A 32 19.61 18.32 -8.05
CA SER A 32 19.47 19.71 -8.48
C SER A 32 18.76 20.59 -7.46
N VAL A 33 17.87 20.00 -6.67
CA VAL A 33 17.05 20.69 -5.67
C VAL A 33 17.14 19.92 -4.36
N ASP A 34 17.51 20.60 -3.29
CA ASP A 34 17.45 20.02 -1.95
C ASP A 34 15.98 19.80 -1.57
N LYS A 35 15.55 18.54 -1.54
CA LYS A 35 14.18 18.14 -1.19
C LYS A 35 13.94 18.05 0.31
N SER A 36 14.99 18.15 1.15
CA SER A 36 14.83 18.07 2.60
C SER A 36 14.02 19.23 3.16
N ILE A 37 13.95 20.36 2.45
CA ILE A 37 13.17 21.54 2.82
C ILE A 37 11.66 21.40 2.56
N LEU A 38 11.23 20.35 1.84
CA LEU A 38 9.84 20.17 1.46
C LEU A 38 8.96 19.69 2.63
N PHE A 39 9.57 19.10 3.66
CA PHE A 39 8.90 18.44 4.77
C PHE A 39 9.68 18.66 6.07
N GLU A 40 9.03 18.48 7.22
CA GLU A 40 9.74 18.38 8.49
C GLU A 40 10.23 16.93 8.71
N PRO A 41 11.56 16.66 8.65
CA PRO A 41 12.07 15.31 8.82
C PRO A 41 12.12 14.92 10.31
N PHE A 42 11.86 13.64 10.58
CA PHE A 42 12.18 13.01 11.86
C PHE A 42 12.87 11.67 11.64
N TYR A 43 13.52 11.15 12.68
CA TYR A 43 14.25 9.89 12.62
C TYR A 43 13.72 8.93 13.68
N GLY A 44 13.63 7.67 13.29
CA GLY A 44 13.18 6.58 14.15
C GLY A 44 14.32 5.91 14.90
N THR A 45 14.13 4.63 15.19
CA THR A 45 15.08 3.82 15.95
C THR A 45 16.36 3.55 15.17
N LEU A 46 16.28 3.45 13.84
CA LEU A 46 17.45 3.19 12.98
C LEU A 46 18.33 4.42 12.80
N LYS A 47 17.75 5.63 12.91
CA LYS A 47 18.45 6.93 12.77
C LYS A 47 19.11 7.19 11.39
N THR A 48 18.83 6.35 10.39
CA THR A 48 19.50 6.40 9.08
C THR A 48 18.62 6.94 7.96
N ALA A 49 17.31 6.72 8.02
CA ALA A 49 16.37 7.16 7.01
C ALA A 49 15.45 8.25 7.59
N PRO A 50 15.37 9.45 6.97
CA PRO A 50 14.42 10.46 7.40
C PRO A 50 12.99 10.03 7.02
N MET A 51 12.06 10.27 7.94
CA MET A 51 10.62 10.12 7.75
C MET A 51 9.94 11.50 7.72
N ILE A 52 8.75 11.57 7.14
CA ILE A 52 8.02 12.84 6.93
C ILE A 52 6.98 13.00 8.04
N LYS A 53 7.09 14.05 8.85
CA LYS A 53 6.21 14.27 10.00
C LYS A 53 4.76 14.54 9.60
N GLU A 54 4.54 15.16 8.45
CA GLU A 54 3.21 15.48 7.94
C GLU A 54 2.48 14.26 7.35
N CYS A 55 3.20 13.15 7.10
CA CYS A 55 2.64 11.92 6.56
C CYS A 55 1.85 11.17 7.65
N PRO A 56 0.59 10.76 7.38
CA PRO A 56 -0.24 10.07 8.38
C PRO A 56 0.32 8.73 8.87
N LEU A 57 1.17 8.10 8.06
CA LEU A 57 1.80 6.81 8.34
C LEU A 57 3.21 6.80 7.74
N ASN A 58 4.20 6.44 8.54
CA ASN A 58 5.57 6.18 8.10
C ASN A 58 5.96 4.75 8.51
N LEU A 59 6.69 4.05 7.64
CA LEU A 59 7.24 2.73 7.92
C LEU A 59 8.76 2.83 7.90
N GLU A 60 9.41 2.64 9.05
CA GLU A 60 10.87 2.62 9.14
C GLU A 60 11.36 1.22 8.79
N CYS A 61 12.13 1.12 7.72
CA CYS A 61 12.58 -0.16 7.17
C CYS A 61 14.10 -0.30 7.24
N LYS A 62 14.56 -1.52 7.55
CA LYS A 62 15.96 -1.94 7.37
C LYS A 62 16.09 -2.65 6.03
N LEU A 63 17.05 -2.27 5.20
CA LEU A 63 17.31 -2.94 3.92
C LEU A 63 17.77 -4.38 4.17
N VAL A 64 17.11 -5.34 3.51
CA VAL A 64 17.43 -6.77 3.56
C VAL A 64 18.08 -7.22 2.26
N GLN A 65 17.56 -6.77 1.12
CA GLN A 65 18.03 -7.20 -0.19
C GLN A 65 17.79 -6.14 -1.26
N THR A 66 18.70 -6.07 -2.23
CA THR A 66 18.52 -5.31 -3.48
C THR A 66 18.51 -6.29 -4.65
N LEU A 67 17.53 -6.16 -5.54
CA LEU A 67 17.41 -6.92 -6.78
C LEU A 67 17.60 -5.98 -7.97
N ASP A 68 18.63 -6.23 -8.79
CA ASP A 68 18.88 -5.49 -10.03
C ASP A 68 18.17 -6.17 -11.21
N TYR A 69 17.39 -5.38 -11.96
CA TYR A 69 16.69 -5.79 -13.18
C TYR A 69 17.36 -5.21 -14.44
N GLY A 70 18.66 -5.49 -14.58
CA GLY A 70 19.44 -5.16 -15.77
C GLY A 70 19.66 -3.66 -15.93
N GLY A 71 19.78 -2.92 -14.83
CA GLY A 71 20.03 -1.48 -14.80
C GLY A 71 18.84 -0.59 -15.18
N SER A 72 17.69 -1.17 -15.53
CA SER A 72 16.47 -0.43 -15.85
C SER A 72 15.62 -0.09 -14.61
N ALA A 73 15.72 -0.93 -13.59
CA ALA A 73 15.05 -0.76 -12.31
C ALA A 73 15.79 -1.56 -11.23
N GLU A 74 15.69 -1.09 -9.99
CA GLU A 74 16.10 -1.82 -8.80
C GLU A 74 14.88 -2.02 -7.90
N ILE A 75 14.80 -3.19 -7.25
CA ILE A 75 13.81 -3.46 -6.21
C ILE A 75 14.55 -3.60 -4.88
N PHE A 76 14.17 -2.77 -3.91
CA PHE A 76 14.66 -2.83 -2.53
C PHE A 76 13.65 -3.57 -1.65
N ILE A 77 14.10 -4.64 -1.00
CA ILE A 77 13.32 -5.40 -0.02
C ILE A 77 13.74 -4.92 1.37
N GLY A 78 12.80 -4.30 2.08
CA GLY A 78 12.99 -3.82 3.45
C GLY A 78 12.18 -4.61 4.47
N GLU A 79 12.79 -4.86 5.63
CA GLU A 79 12.11 -5.33 6.83
C GLU A 79 11.56 -4.13 7.60
N ILE A 80 10.26 -4.12 7.92
CA ILE A 80 9.65 -3.07 8.73
C ILE A 80 10.12 -3.25 10.18
N VAL A 81 10.87 -2.28 10.69
CA VAL A 81 11.35 -2.25 12.08
C VAL A 81 10.33 -1.57 12.99
N GLU A 82 9.72 -0.47 12.52
CA GLU A 82 8.73 0.28 13.29
C GLU A 82 7.73 0.96 12.33
N ALA A 83 6.49 1.15 12.80
CA ALA A 83 5.47 1.92 12.12
C ALA A 83 5.06 3.13 12.98
N TYR A 84 5.10 4.32 12.39
CA TYR A 84 4.78 5.58 13.08
C TYR A 84 3.48 6.16 12.53
N SER A 85 2.54 6.45 13.43
CA SER A 85 1.30 7.13 13.10
C SER A 85 0.78 7.86 14.33
N GLU A 86 0.02 8.94 14.11
CA GLU A 86 -0.66 9.64 15.20
C GLU A 86 -1.99 8.98 15.54
N GLU A 87 -2.42 9.06 16.80
CA GLU A 87 -3.69 8.49 17.27
C GLU A 87 -4.91 8.93 16.45
N GLN A 88 -4.89 10.15 15.90
CA GLN A 88 -5.95 10.66 15.04
C GLN A 88 -6.12 9.89 13.72
N TYR A 89 -5.14 9.07 13.34
CA TYR A 89 -5.16 8.22 12.13
C TYR A 89 -5.44 6.75 12.44
N LEU A 90 -5.61 6.39 13.72
CA LEU A 90 -5.80 5.03 14.18
C LEU A 90 -7.25 4.75 14.61
N THR A 91 -7.68 3.51 14.44
CA THR A 91 -8.91 2.97 15.02
C THR A 91 -8.57 1.63 15.67
N ASN A 92 -8.79 1.53 16.99
CA ASN A 92 -8.38 0.37 17.80
C ASN A 92 -6.87 0.07 17.70
N GLY A 93 -6.04 1.11 17.67
CA GLY A 93 -4.58 0.99 17.56
C GLY A 93 -4.07 0.58 16.18
N LEU A 94 -4.94 0.48 15.17
CA LEU A 94 -4.58 0.11 13.80
C LEU A 94 -4.81 1.26 12.82
N PRO A 95 -3.96 1.42 11.79
CA PRO A 95 -4.16 2.40 10.72
C PRO A 95 -5.57 2.34 10.11
N ASP A 96 -6.30 3.45 10.18
CA ASP A 96 -7.65 3.57 9.62
C ASP A 96 -7.60 4.32 8.28
N ILE A 97 -7.89 3.60 7.20
CA ILE A 97 -7.87 4.15 5.83
C ILE A 97 -8.78 5.37 5.65
N THR A 98 -9.88 5.46 6.39
CA THR A 98 -10.84 6.57 6.29
C THR A 98 -10.32 7.84 6.98
N LYS A 99 -9.42 7.69 7.95
CA LYS A 99 -8.74 8.78 8.66
C LYS A 99 -7.46 9.20 7.94
N ILE A 100 -6.67 8.23 7.49
CA ILE A 100 -5.43 8.43 6.72
C ILE A 100 -5.70 9.09 5.38
N LYS A 101 -6.79 8.69 4.69
CA LYS A 101 -7.19 9.18 3.36
C LYS A 101 -6.03 9.15 2.36
N PRO A 102 -5.46 7.97 2.08
CA PRO A 102 -4.31 7.87 1.19
C PRO A 102 -4.68 8.30 -0.24
N ILE A 103 -3.68 8.80 -0.95
CA ILE A 103 -3.78 9.14 -2.38
C ILE A 103 -3.40 7.93 -3.23
N VAL A 104 -4.05 7.77 -4.37
CA VAL A 104 -3.79 6.69 -5.32
C VAL A 104 -3.35 7.30 -6.64
N PHE A 105 -2.22 6.85 -7.17
CA PHE A 105 -1.73 7.27 -8.48
C PHE A 105 -2.11 6.25 -9.55
N SER A 106 -2.64 6.73 -10.68
CA SER A 106 -2.93 5.93 -11.87
C SER A 106 -1.97 6.33 -12.99
N MET A 107 -1.12 5.38 -13.41
CA MET A 107 -0.17 5.60 -14.52
C MET A 107 -0.84 5.69 -15.89
N HIS A 108 -2.05 5.15 -16.06
CA HIS A 108 -2.72 5.15 -17.36
C HIS A 108 -3.04 6.57 -17.85
N ASP A 109 -3.48 7.43 -16.93
CA ASP A 109 -3.90 8.81 -17.20
C ASP A 109 -3.07 9.86 -16.43
N ASN A 110 -2.06 9.41 -15.67
CA ASN A 110 -1.18 10.24 -14.83
C ASN A 110 -1.97 11.15 -13.87
N THR A 111 -2.96 10.57 -13.18
CA THR A 111 -3.82 11.32 -12.25
C THR A 111 -3.77 10.74 -10.84
N TYR A 112 -4.05 11.62 -9.86
CA TYR A 112 -4.21 11.24 -8.46
C TYR A 112 -5.68 11.15 -8.08
N TRP A 113 -6.01 10.09 -7.35
CA TRP A 113 -7.37 9.77 -6.91
C TRP A 113 -7.42 9.65 -5.39
N LYS A 114 -8.62 9.89 -4.85
CA LYS A 114 -8.97 9.52 -3.47
C LYS A 114 -9.50 8.09 -3.43
N ILE A 115 -9.30 7.41 -2.31
CA ILE A 115 -10.04 6.17 -2.02
C ILE A 115 -11.54 6.46 -1.92
N GLY A 116 -12.33 5.57 -2.51
CA GLY A 116 -13.80 5.64 -2.56
C GLY A 116 -14.48 5.07 -1.31
N GLU A 117 -15.70 4.59 -1.50
CA GLU A 117 -16.55 4.07 -0.42
C GLU A 117 -16.11 2.69 0.10
N HIS A 118 -16.42 2.42 1.37
CA HIS A 118 -16.24 1.08 1.93
C HIS A 118 -17.31 0.14 1.39
N LEU A 119 -16.88 -0.89 0.65
CA LEU A 119 -17.79 -1.84 0.00
C LEU A 119 -18.25 -2.95 0.95
N ALA A 120 -17.32 -3.67 1.59
CA ALA A 120 -17.63 -4.81 2.44
C ALA A 120 -16.40 -5.30 3.24
N PRO A 121 -16.61 -6.03 4.36
CA PRO A 121 -15.50 -6.66 5.08
C PRO A 121 -14.89 -7.85 4.33
N ALA A 122 -13.57 -7.79 4.13
CA ALA A 122 -12.76 -8.89 3.60
C ALA A 122 -12.89 -10.16 4.46
N PHE A 123 -12.75 -11.34 3.83
CA PHE A 123 -12.87 -12.67 4.46
C PHE A 123 -14.19 -12.95 5.21
N LYS A 124 -15.19 -12.06 5.08
CA LYS A 124 -16.54 -12.21 5.66
C LYS A 124 -17.62 -12.23 4.59
N ILE A 125 -17.66 -11.26 3.68
CA ILE A 125 -18.75 -11.14 2.69
C ILE A 125 -18.89 -12.37 1.79
N GLY A 126 -17.76 -12.98 1.40
CA GLY A 126 -17.74 -14.18 0.56
C GLY A 126 -18.35 -15.41 1.22
N LYS A 127 -18.53 -15.46 2.55
CA LYS A 127 -19.21 -16.57 3.23
C LYS A 127 -20.69 -16.70 2.84
N LYS A 128 -21.27 -15.65 2.27
CA LYS A 128 -22.63 -15.69 1.68
C LYS A 128 -22.66 -16.47 0.35
N PHE A 129 -21.51 -16.70 -0.26
CA PHE A 129 -21.40 -17.47 -1.49
C PHE A 129 -21.25 -18.95 -1.15
N THR A 130 -22.31 -19.73 -1.36
CA THR A 130 -22.27 -21.19 -1.20
C THR A 130 -21.80 -21.84 -2.50
N VAL A 131 -20.58 -22.36 -2.50
CA VAL A 131 -20.11 -23.21 -3.60
C VAL A 131 -20.83 -24.56 -3.48
N HIS A 132 -21.75 -24.83 -4.42
CA HIS A 132 -22.32 -26.17 -4.56
C HIS A 132 -21.21 -27.10 -5.05
N ARG A 133 -20.58 -27.81 -4.11
CA ARG A 133 -19.52 -28.76 -4.41
C ARG A 133 -20.16 -30.00 -5.04
N ASN A 134 -20.18 -30.07 -6.37
CA ASN A 134 -20.53 -31.30 -7.08
C ASN A 134 -19.53 -32.40 -6.67
N LYS A 135 -19.97 -33.36 -5.83
CA LYS A 135 -19.20 -34.55 -5.41
C LYS A 135 -19.04 -35.59 -6.54
N LYS A 136 -18.89 -35.17 -7.80
CA LYS A 136 -18.67 -36.09 -8.93
C LYS A 136 -17.66 -35.50 -9.91
N THR A 137 -16.38 -35.59 -9.55
CA THR A 137 -15.35 -35.91 -10.53
C THR A 137 -14.61 -37.12 -9.99
N ASN A 138 -14.88 -38.26 -10.65
CA ASN A 138 -14.24 -39.53 -10.41
C ASN A 138 -12.72 -39.35 -10.46
N LYS A 139 -12.02 -39.80 -9.42
CA LYS A 139 -10.63 -40.23 -9.52
C LYS A 139 -10.60 -41.43 -10.49
N PRO A 140 -9.80 -41.45 -11.57
CA PRO A 140 -9.35 -42.70 -12.15
C PRO A 140 -7.97 -43.02 -11.55
N GLU A 141 -7.95 -43.52 -10.32
CA GLU A 141 -6.72 -44.05 -9.68
C GLU A 141 -6.43 -45.49 -10.15
N ALA A 142 -6.71 -45.79 -11.43
CA ALA A 142 -6.53 -47.12 -12.03
C ALA A 142 -6.00 -47.10 -13.48
N ALA A 143 -5.72 -45.94 -14.08
CA ALA A 143 -5.23 -45.87 -15.48
C ALA A 143 -3.70 -45.67 -15.61
N LEU A 144 -2.94 -45.61 -14.51
CA LEU A 144 -1.48 -45.46 -14.53
C LEU A 144 -0.70 -46.78 -14.34
N ASN A 145 -1.37 -47.91 -14.09
CA ASN A 145 -0.71 -49.21 -13.88
C ASN A 145 -0.72 -50.15 -15.09
N GLU A 146 -1.24 -49.74 -16.25
CA GLU A 146 -1.23 -50.57 -17.47
C GLU A 146 -0.21 -50.12 -18.52
N ALA A 147 0.30 -48.88 -18.43
CA ALA A 147 1.38 -48.39 -19.29
C ALA A 147 2.79 -48.80 -18.82
N ALA A 148 2.94 -49.32 -17.59
CA ALA A 148 4.21 -49.78 -17.02
C ALA A 148 4.49 -51.28 -17.20
N ARG A 149 3.62 -52.03 -17.90
CA ARG A 149 3.78 -53.48 -18.16
C ARG A 149 4.03 -53.85 -19.63
N ARG A 150 4.27 -52.87 -20.52
CA ARG A 150 4.57 -53.11 -21.95
C ARG A 150 5.96 -52.70 -22.42
N THR A 151 6.91 -52.52 -21.50
CA THR A 151 8.35 -52.38 -21.81
C THR A 151 9.17 -53.42 -21.05
N LYS A 152 8.96 -54.68 -21.43
CA LYS A 152 9.98 -55.74 -21.43
C LYS A 152 9.79 -56.58 -22.67
#